data_AF-A0A7X8IEH6-F1
#
_entry.id   AF-A0A7X8IEH6-F1
#
_cell.length_a   1.000
_cell.length_b   1.000
_cell.length_c   1.000
_cell.angle_alpha   90.00
_cell.angle_beta   90.00
_cell.angle_gamma   90.00
#
_symmetry.space_group_name_H-M   'P 1'
#
loop_
_entity.id
_entity.type
_entity.pdbx_description
1 polymer ?
#
loop_
_entity_poly.entity_id
_entity_poly.type
_entity_poly.pdbx_seq_one_letter_code
_entity_poly.pdbx_strand_id
1 'polypeptide(L)' 'EWEVQIPANTTATVAVPTSDAASVRESNRPLSQAEGIEVVGFQDGAVVLHVGSGTFRFRSVLP' A
#
# COMPACT_ATOMS: atom_id res chain seq x y z
N GLU A 1 0.74 5.05 11.08
CA GLU A 1 1.57 3.98 10.49
C GLU A 1 0.77 2.70 10.59
N TRP A 2 0.70 1.94 9.51
CA TRP A 2 -0.10 0.71 9.41
C TRP A 2 0.83 -0.44 9.08
N GLU A 3 0.75 -1.53 9.84
CA GLU A 3 1.50 -2.76 9.57
C GLU A 3 0.53 -3.82 9.06
N VAL A 4 0.83 -4.38 7.90
CA VAL A 4 0.03 -5.42 7.26
C VAL A 4 0.93 -6.61 7.01
N GLN A 5 0.55 -7.75 7.59
CA GLN A 5 1.27 -9.00 7.40
C GLN A 5 0.42 -9.94 6.56
N ILE A 6 0.93 -10.30 5.39
CA ILE A 6 0.26 -11.19 4.43
C ILE A 6 1.02 -12.51 4.44
N PRO A 7 0.37 -13.65 4.77
CA PRO A 7 1.02 -14.95 4.81
C PRO A 7 1.57 -15.37 3.44
N ALA A 8 2.57 -16.25 3.46
CA ALA A 8 3.21 -16.79 2.25
C ALA A 8 2.20 -17.44 1.30
N ASN A 9 2.37 -17.23 -0.01
CA ASN A 9 1.47 -17.69 -1.08
C ASN A 9 0.07 -17.04 -1.12
N THR A 10 -0.12 -15.93 -0.40
CA THR A 10 -1.36 -15.15 -0.44
C THR A 10 -1.10 -13.75 -0.98
N THR A 11 -2.07 -13.20 -1.70
CA THR A 11 -2.11 -11.78 -2.05
C THR A 11 -3.26 -11.11 -1.31
N ALA A 12 -3.12 -9.82 -0.99
CA ALA A 12 -4.16 -9.03 -0.36
C ALA A 12 -4.36 -7.72 -1.12
N THR A 13 -5.62 -7.30 -1.20
CA THR A 13 -5.97 -5.97 -1.70
C THR A 13 -6.07 -5.02 -0.52
N VAL A 14 -5.18 -4.03 -0.45
CA VAL A 14 -5.13 -3.02 0.61
C VAL A 14 -5.65 -1.70 0.05
N ALA A 15 -6.73 -1.18 0.63
CA ALA A 15 -7.21 0.15 0.36
C ALA A 15 -6.66 1.11 1.42
N VAL A 16 -5.78 2.03 1.03
CA VAL A 16 -5.20 3.03 1.92
C VAL A 16 -5.86 4.38 1.63
N PRO A 17 -6.58 4.98 2.59
CA PRO A 17 -7.11 6.32 2.43
C PRO A 17 -5.95 7.31 2.24
N THR A 18 -5.97 8.04 1.13
CA THR A 18 -4.96 9.03 0.78
C THR A 18 -5.55 10.00 -0.23
N SER A 19 -5.11 11.26 -0.23
CA SER A 19 -5.46 12.19 -1.31
C SER A 19 -4.62 11.95 -2.56
N ASP A 20 -3.44 11.33 -2.39
CA ASP A 20 -2.47 11.12 -3.45
C ASP A 20 -1.70 9.81 -3.25
N ALA A 21 -1.67 8.95 -4.26
CA ALA A 21 -1.00 7.65 -4.19
C ALA A 21 0.53 7.79 -4.05
N ALA A 22 1.13 8.84 -4.61
CA ALA A 22 2.58 9.07 -4.50
C ALA A 22 2.99 9.59 -3.10
N SER A 23 2.04 10.12 -2.33
CA SER A 23 2.25 10.49 -0.93
C SER A 23 2.28 9.30 0.02
N VAL A 24 1.80 8.12 -0.41
CA VAL A 24 1.88 6.89 0.38
C VAL A 24 3.27 6.28 0.24
N ARG A 25 3.86 5.92 1.38
CA ARG A 25 5.16 5.26 1.45
C ARG A 25 5.05 3.92 2.16
N GLU A 26 5.78 2.94 1.67
CA GLU A 26 5.97 1.64 2.30
C GLU A 26 7.39 1.57 2.89
N SER A 27 7.53 1.36 4.21
CA SER A 27 8.82 1.22 4.90
C SER A 27 9.91 2.24 4.51
N ASN A 28 9.51 3.46 4.16
CA ASN A 28 10.36 4.58 3.71
C ASN A 28 10.65 4.68 2.18
N ARG A 29 10.08 3.80 1.37
CA ARG A 29 10.10 3.87 -0.11
C ARG A 29 8.73 4.26 -0.66
N PRO A 30 8.64 4.90 -1.83
CA PRO A 30 7.36 5.13 -2.49
C PRO A 30 6.75 3.79 -2.94
N LEU A 31 5.42 3.71 -3.01
CA LEU A 31 4.69 2.50 -3.42
C LEU A 31 5.19 1.91 -4.75
N SER A 32 5.59 2.76 -5.71
CA SER A 32 6.14 2.32 -6.99
C SER A 32 7.50 1.60 -6.91
N GLN A 33 8.20 1.72 -5.77
CA GLN A 33 9.45 1.01 -5.48
C GLN A 33 9.29 -0.14 -4.50
N ALA A 34 8.08 -0.37 -3.98
CA ALA A 34 7.82 -1.45 -3.06
C ALA A 34 7.64 -2.74 -3.86
N GLU A 35 8.56 -3.69 -3.67
CA GLU A 35 8.50 -4.99 -4.34
C GLU A 35 7.29 -5.79 -3.84
N GLY A 36 6.48 -6.26 -4.78
CA GLY A 36 5.23 -6.96 -4.46
C GLY A 36 4.04 -6.02 -4.20
N ILE A 37 4.13 -4.73 -4.54
CA ILE A 37 3.00 -3.82 -4.55
C ILE A 37 2.66 -3.39 -5.98
N GLU A 38 1.39 -3.52 -6.33
CA GLU A 38 0.83 -3.06 -7.59
C GLU A 38 -0.28 -2.05 -7.29
N VAL A 39 -0.18 -0.83 -7.84
CA VAL A 39 -1.25 0.17 -7.69
C VAL A 39 -2.33 -0.16 -8.71
N VAL A 40 -3.47 -0.65 -8.22
CA VAL A 40 -4.59 -1.07 -9.08
C VAL A 40 -5.44 0.13 -9.47
N GLY A 41 -5.53 1.13 -8.59
CA GLY A 41 -6.24 2.36 -8.89
C GLY A 41 -6.53 3.18 -7.65
N PHE A 42 -7.40 4.18 -7.82
CA PHE A 42 -7.85 5.05 -6.75
C PHE A 42 -9.38 5.08 -6.77
N GLN A 43 -10.00 4.77 -5.63
CA GLN A 43 -11.45 4.71 -5.47
C GLN A 43 -11.85 5.35 -4.14
N ASP A 44 -12.91 6.16 -4.14
CA ASP A 44 -13.53 6.74 -2.93
C ASP A 44 -12.56 7.49 -1.99
N GLY A 45 -11.54 8.16 -2.53
CA GLY A 45 -10.55 8.86 -1.68
C GLY A 45 -9.51 7.93 -1.06
N ALA A 46 -9.39 6.70 -1.56
CA ALA A 46 -8.40 5.71 -1.16
C ALA A 46 -7.66 5.14 -2.37
N VAL A 47 -6.36 4.91 -2.21
CA VAL A 47 -5.58 4.16 -3.19
C VAL A 47 -5.77 2.67 -2.92
N VAL A 48 -6.12 1.93 -3.96
CA VAL A 48 -6.26 0.47 -3.93
C VAL A 48 -4.97 -0.16 -4.44
N LEU A 49 -4.36 -0.98 -3.60
CA LEU A 49 -3.07 -1.59 -3.81
C LEU A 49 -3.24 -3.11 -3.78
N HIS A 50 -2.71 -3.81 -4.78
CA HIS A 50 -2.53 -5.25 -4.71
C HIS A 50 -1.17 -5.52 -4.09
N VAL A 51 -1.16 -6.28 -3.00
CA VAL A 51 0.03 -6.53 -2.22
C VAL A 51 0.27 -8.04 -2.17
N GLY A 52 1.50 -8.45 -2.44
CA GLY A 52 1.92 -9.84 -2.39
C GLY A 52 2.06 -10.37 -0.95
N SER A 53 2.59 -11.58 -0.80
CA SER A 53 2.92 -12.11 0.52
C SER A 53 4.15 -11.44 1.09
N GLY A 54 4.09 -11.01 2.34
CA GLY A 54 5.17 -10.26 2.98
C GLY A 54 4.67 -9.43 4.16
N THR A 55 5.59 -8.66 4.74
CA THR A 55 5.26 -7.66 5.76
C THR A 55 5.43 -6.29 5.14
N PHE A 56 4.37 -5.50 5.17
CA PHE A 56 4.33 -4.17 4.55
C PHE A 56 3.96 -3.13 5.59
N ARG A 57 4.67 -2.00 5.58
CA ARG A 57 4.37 -0.88 6.49
C ARG A 57 3.97 0.36 5.72
N PHE A 58 2.68 0.64 5.69
CA PHE A 58 2.13 1.81 5.01
C PHE A 58 2.16 3.04 5.92
N ARG A 59 2.76 4.12 5.42
CA ARG A 59 2.59 5.48 5.93
C ARG A 59 1.90 6.32 4.87
N SER A 60 0.76 6.86 5.23
CA SER A 60 0.07 7.92 4.48
C SER A 60 0.17 9.20 5.29
N VAL A 61 0.61 10.29 4.64
CA VAL A 61 0.50 11.65 5.17
C VAL A 61 -0.77 12.25 4.59
N LEU A 62 -1.90 11.92 5.19
CA LEU A 62 -3.11 12.71 5.03
C LEU A 62 -2.93 13.99 5.86
N PRO A 63 -3.03 15.20 5.26
CA PRO A 63 -3.11 16.44 6.03
C PRO A 63 -4.38 16.51 6.88
#